data_AF-A0A7K3NJF5-F1
#
_entry.id   AF-A0A7K3NJF5-F1
#
_cell.length_a   1.000
_cell.length_b   1.000
_cell.length_c   1.000
_cell.angle_alpha   90.00
_cell.angle_beta   90.00
_cell.angle_gamma   90.00
#
_symmetry.space_group_name_H-M   'P 1'
#
loop_
_entity.id
_entity.type
_entity.pdbx_description
1 polymer ?
#
loop_
_entity_poly.entity_id
_entity_poly.type
_entity_poly.pdbx_seq_one_letter_code
_entity_poly.pdbx_strand_id
1 'polypeptide(L)'
;MTGVNPEFIKRLEPLSADLGSACFNCGTCAAICPLISEHFPRKMIRYVQIGAQDRILEQAQELWRCLHCGLCTQTCPRGANPGEVILTLKRFVTAAWRKS
;
A
#
# COMPACT_ATOMS: atom_id res chain seq x y z
N MET A 1 -19.28 8.18 -7.00
CA MET A 1 -18.59 9.15 -6.12
C MET A 1 -17.46 8.44 -5.40
N THR A 2 -16.20 8.78 -5.68
CA THR A 2 -15.07 8.29 -4.85
C THR A 2 -15.04 9.12 -3.57
N GLY A 3 -15.74 8.64 -2.53
CA GLY A 3 -15.63 9.20 -1.19
C GLY A 3 -14.26 8.87 -0.61
N VAL A 4 -13.63 9.84 0.04
CA VAL A 4 -12.46 9.57 0.90
C VAL A 4 -12.97 8.90 2.17
N ASN A 5 -12.35 7.78 2.59
CA ASN A 5 -12.68 7.08 3.83
C ASN A 5 -11.48 7.08 4.81
N PRO A 6 -11.40 8.06 5.71
CA PRO A 6 -10.31 8.17 6.69
C PRO A 6 -10.25 7.01 7.70
N GLU A 7 -11.40 6.36 7.98
CA GLU A 7 -11.48 5.28 8.96
C GLU A 7 -10.74 4.01 8.51
N PHE A 8 -10.42 3.90 7.21
CA PHE A 8 -9.68 2.75 6.72
C PHE A 8 -8.26 2.66 7.31
N ILE A 9 -7.57 3.79 7.48
CA ILE A 9 -6.24 3.80 8.11
C ILE A 9 -6.33 3.26 9.54
N LYS A 10 -7.31 3.71 10.33
CA LYS A 10 -7.52 3.21 11.70
C LYS A 10 -7.76 1.71 11.75
N ARG A 11 -8.47 1.15 10.76
CA ARG A 11 -8.67 -0.30 10.64
C ARG A 11 -7.36 -1.06 10.39
N LEU A 12 -6.37 -0.44 9.76
CA LEU A 12 -5.07 -1.06 9.48
C LEU A 12 -4.05 -0.89 10.62
N GLU A 13 -4.25 0.04 11.57
CA GLU A 13 -3.36 0.26 12.71
C GLU A 13 -3.01 -1.01 13.52
N PRO A 14 -3.95 -1.95 13.76
CA PRO A 14 -3.62 -3.20 14.44
C PRO A 14 -2.68 -4.12 13.63
N LEU A 15 -2.53 -3.88 12.32
CA LEU A 15 -1.71 -4.69 11.42
C LEU A 15 -0.31 -4.12 11.24
N SER A 16 -0.14 -2.79 11.35
CA SER A 16 1.15 -2.10 11.29
C SER A 16 1.04 -0.63 11.72
N ALA A 17 2.13 -0.09 12.27
CA ALA A 17 2.26 1.35 12.57
C ALA A 17 2.56 2.18 11.30
N ASP A 18 3.18 1.57 10.28
CA ASP A 18 3.59 2.25 9.05
C ASP A 18 2.55 2.09 7.94
N LEU A 19 1.59 3.02 7.92
CA LEU A 19 0.45 2.99 6.98
C LEU A 19 0.58 3.97 5.82
N GLY A 20 1.79 4.48 5.57
CA GLY A 20 2.05 5.41 4.48
C GLY A 20 1.39 6.78 4.67
N SER A 21 0.97 7.14 5.89
CA SER A 21 0.42 8.45 6.23
C SER A 21 1.41 9.58 5.95
N ALA A 22 2.71 9.34 6.14
CA ALA A 22 3.80 10.28 5.80
C ALA A 22 4.05 10.44 4.29
N CYS A 23 3.44 9.60 3.44
CA CYS A 23 3.65 9.64 1.99
C CYS A 23 2.99 10.88 1.37
N PHE A 24 3.74 11.61 0.54
CA PHE A 24 3.28 12.78 -0.20
C PHE A 24 3.19 12.52 -1.72
N ASN A 25 3.22 11.24 -2.12
CA ASN A 25 3.03 10.78 -3.49
C ASN A 25 4.10 11.21 -4.52
N CYS A 26 5.36 11.45 -4.10
CA CYS A 26 6.46 11.82 -5.03
C CYS A 26 6.83 10.77 -6.09
N GLY A 27 6.58 9.48 -5.84
CA GLY A 27 6.81 8.41 -6.81
C GLY A 27 8.21 7.82 -6.89
N THR A 28 9.15 8.23 -6.03
CA THR A 28 10.50 7.61 -5.95
C THR A 28 10.43 6.08 -5.81
N CYS A 29 9.51 5.59 -4.97
CA CYS A 29 9.30 4.16 -4.77
C CYS A 29 8.81 3.42 -6.03
N ALA A 30 8.04 4.10 -6.88
CA ALA A 30 7.55 3.53 -8.14
C ALA A 30 8.65 3.53 -9.22
N ALA A 31 9.52 4.54 -9.23
CA ALA A 31 10.64 4.63 -10.16
C ALA A 31 11.74 3.60 -9.87
N ILE A 32 11.99 3.26 -8.59
CA ILE A 32 13.06 2.33 -8.21
C ILE A 32 12.65 0.84 -8.25
N CYS A 33 11.35 0.54 -8.33
CA CYS A 33 10.89 -0.84 -8.24
C CYS A 33 11.21 -1.61 -9.54
N PRO A 34 11.95 -2.72 -9.50
CA PRO A 34 12.34 -3.45 -10.71
C PRO A 34 11.20 -4.25 -11.34
N LEU A 35 10.06 -4.40 -10.65
CA LEU A 35 8.96 -5.30 -11.03
C LEU A 35 7.80 -4.57 -11.75
N ILE A 36 8.09 -3.37 -12.26
CA ILE A 36 7.23 -2.45 -13.02
C ILE A 36 5.81 -2.99 -13.28
N SER A 37 4.87 -2.60 -12.41
CA SER A 37 3.44 -2.54 -12.73
C SER A 37 2.91 -1.18 -12.33
N GLU A 38 2.07 -0.59 -13.18
CA GLU A 38 1.29 0.66 -12.99
C GLU A 38 1.49 1.43 -11.67
N HIS A 39 2.63 2.12 -11.54
CA HIS A 39 2.95 2.95 -10.38
C HIS A 39 2.97 2.23 -9.01
N PHE A 40 3.15 0.92 -8.97
CA PHE A 40 3.39 0.14 -7.76
C PHE A 40 4.75 0.53 -7.13
N PRO A 41 4.87 0.65 -5.79
CA PRO A 41 3.84 0.51 -4.76
C PRO A 41 3.06 1.81 -4.46
N ARG A 42 3.43 2.95 -5.08
CA ARG A 42 2.81 4.27 -4.81
C ARG A 42 1.28 4.25 -4.98
N LYS A 43 0.77 3.59 -6.03
CA LYS A 43 -0.68 3.46 -6.30
C LYS A 43 -1.43 2.86 -5.10
N MET A 44 -0.88 1.78 -4.53
CA MET A 44 -1.46 1.09 -3.38
C MET A 44 -1.44 1.95 -2.11
N ILE A 45 -0.34 2.66 -1.86
CA ILE A 45 -0.24 3.61 -0.74
C ILE A 45 -1.29 4.71 -0.89
N ARG A 46 -1.51 5.24 -2.10
CA ARG A 46 -2.54 6.23 -2.34
C ARG A 46 -3.93 5.71 -2.03
N TYR A 47 -4.23 4.46 -2.38
CA TYR A 47 -5.52 3.84 -2.02
C TYR A 47 -5.72 3.71 -0.52
N VAL A 48 -4.67 3.40 0.25
CA VAL A 48 -4.72 3.44 1.71
C VAL A 48 -5.07 4.85 2.21
N GLN A 49 -4.37 5.87 1.71
CA GLN A 49 -4.56 7.26 2.15
C GLN A 49 -5.99 7.80 1.91
N ILE A 50 -6.65 7.35 0.85
CA ILE A 50 -8.01 7.79 0.53
C ILE A 50 -9.08 6.78 0.96
N GLY A 51 -8.70 5.66 1.56
CA GLY A 51 -9.64 4.62 1.97
C GLY A 51 -10.33 3.87 0.83
N ALA A 52 -9.68 3.74 -0.34
CA ALA A 52 -10.22 3.05 -1.51
C ALA A 52 -10.08 1.51 -1.39
N GLN A 53 -10.80 0.95 -0.43
CA GLN A 53 -10.72 -0.45 -0.03
C GLN A 53 -11.12 -1.40 -1.18
N ASP A 54 -12.19 -1.08 -1.91
CA ASP A 54 -12.65 -1.88 -3.06
C ASP A 54 -11.58 -1.97 -4.15
N ARG A 55 -10.91 -0.85 -4.46
CA ARG A 55 -9.82 -0.82 -5.45
C ARG A 55 -8.62 -1.66 -5.04
N ILE A 56 -8.32 -1.70 -3.73
CA ILE A 56 -7.25 -2.55 -3.18
C ILE A 56 -7.61 -4.03 -3.39
N LEU A 57 -8.86 -4.41 -3.14
CA LEU A 57 -9.34 -5.78 -3.33
C LEU A 57 -9.37 -6.18 -4.82
N GLU A 58 -9.85 -5.30 -5.70
CA GLU A 58 -9.85 -5.50 -7.16
C GLU A 58 -8.43 -5.70 -7.73
N GLN A 59 -7.45 -4.95 -7.23
CA GLN A 59 -6.05 -5.00 -7.68
C GLN A 59 -5.15 -5.84 -6.78
N ALA A 60 -5.73 -6.65 -5.88
CA ALA A 60 -5.01 -7.38 -4.84
C ALA A 60 -3.85 -8.23 -5.36
N GLN A 61 -3.98 -8.81 -6.56
CA GLN A 61 -2.94 -9.63 -7.20
C GLN A 61 -1.60 -8.89 -7.37
N GLU A 62 -1.61 -7.56 -7.54
CA GLU A 62 -0.38 -6.77 -7.65
C GLU A 62 0.47 -6.85 -6.38
N LEU A 63 -0.15 -6.96 -5.20
CA LEU A 63 0.58 -7.01 -3.94
C LEU A 63 1.48 -8.27 -3.89
N TRP A 64 1.08 -9.39 -4.53
CA TRP A 64 1.82 -10.66 -4.55
C TRP A 64 2.97 -10.66 -5.54
N ARG A 65 3.06 -9.65 -6.42
CA ARG A 65 4.25 -9.40 -7.23
C ARG A 65 5.40 -8.82 -6.40
N CYS A 66 5.12 -8.24 -5.23
CA CYS A 66 6.15 -7.68 -4.37
C CYS A 66 7.06 -8.78 -3.79
N LEU A 67 8.34 -8.75 -4.18
CA LEU A 67 9.41 -9.60 -3.66
C LEU A 67 9.95 -9.15 -2.29
N HIS A 68 9.45 -8.05 -1.72
CA HIS A 68 9.95 -7.45 -0.47
C HIS A 68 11.46 -7.17 -0.47
N CYS A 69 12.04 -6.73 -1.59
CA CYS A 69 13.47 -6.40 -1.68
C CYS A 69 13.89 -5.14 -0.90
N GLY A 70 12.95 -4.30 -0.45
CA GLY A 70 13.22 -3.15 0.43
C GLY A 70 13.70 -1.86 -0.23
N LEU A 71 14.00 -1.87 -1.54
CA LEU A 71 14.49 -0.67 -2.26
C LEU A 71 13.58 0.56 -2.09
N CYS A 72 12.27 0.36 -2.18
CA CYS A 72 11.28 1.42 -2.02
C CYS A 72 11.26 2.06 -0.63
N THR A 73 11.58 1.28 0.42
CA THR A 73 11.71 1.76 1.80
C THR A 73 13.01 2.54 1.98
N GLN A 74 14.13 2.00 1.51
CA GLN A 74 15.45 2.64 1.65
C GLN A 74 15.52 3.99 0.94
N THR A 75 14.87 4.13 -0.22
CA THR A 75 14.93 5.37 -1.01
C THR A 75 13.86 6.41 -0.63
N CYS A 76 12.92 6.10 0.26
CA CYS A 76 11.79 6.98 0.53
C CYS A 76 12.24 8.27 1.24
N PRO A 77 12.10 9.46 0.62
CA PRO A 77 12.60 10.71 1.21
C PRO A 77 11.80 11.19 2.43
N ARG A 78 10.63 10.58 2.68
CA ARG A 78 9.76 10.87 3.83
C ARG A 78 9.77 9.77 4.89
N GLY A 79 10.52 8.68 4.67
CA GLY A 79 10.48 7.52 5.57
C GLY A 79 9.10 6.86 5.66
N ALA A 80 8.27 6.93 4.62
CA ALA A 80 6.88 6.42 4.64
C ALA A 80 6.76 4.88 4.51
N ASN A 81 7.88 4.17 4.63
CA ASN A 81 8.03 2.71 4.57
C ASN A 81 7.08 1.96 3.61
N PRO A 82 7.16 2.19 2.27
CA PRO A 82 6.32 1.52 1.28
C PRO A 82 6.28 -0.01 1.39
N GLY A 83 7.40 -0.66 1.74
CA GLY A 83 7.46 -2.11 1.88
C GLY A 83 6.53 -2.65 2.95
N GLU A 84 6.46 -1.96 4.10
CA GLU A 84 5.59 -2.34 5.22
C GLU A 84 4.11 -2.07 4.92
N VAL A 85 3.80 -1.00 4.19
CA VAL A 85 2.42 -0.76 3.69
C VAL A 85 1.96 -1.92 2.82
N ILE A 86 2.81 -2.41 1.90
CA ILE A 86 2.46 -3.56 1.05
C ILE A 86 2.26 -4.83 1.89
N LEU A 87 3.11 -5.09 2.88
CA LEU A 87 2.94 -6.24 3.77
C LEU A 87 1.61 -6.18 4.55
N THR A 88 1.28 -4.99 5.04
CA THR A 88 0.02 -4.70 5.73
C THR A 88 -1.19 -4.96 4.83
N LEU A 89 -1.13 -4.50 3.59
CA LEU A 89 -2.17 -4.77 2.61
C LEU A 89 -2.31 -6.26 2.28
N LYS A 90 -1.21 -7.02 2.21
CA LYS A 90 -1.27 -8.48 2.04
C LYS A 90 -2.05 -9.15 3.18
N ARG A 91 -1.79 -8.74 4.43
CA ARG A 91 -2.53 -9.22 5.62
C ARG A 91 -4.01 -8.87 5.54
N PHE A 92 -4.32 -7.60 5.22
CA PHE A 92 -5.69 -7.12 5.07
C PHE A 92 -6.47 -7.90 4.01
N VAL A 93 -5.92 -8.05 2.81
CA VAL A 93 -6.56 -8.78 1.69
C VAL A 93 -6.75 -10.25 2.04
N THR A 94 -5.76 -10.90 2.63
CA THR A 94 -5.86 -12.30 3.04
C THR A 94 -6.98 -12.49 4.08
N ALA A 95 -7.12 -11.57 5.03
CA ALA A 95 -8.20 -11.58 6.00
C ALA A 95 -9.59 -11.34 5.36
N ALA A 96 -9.66 -10.53 4.31
CA ALA A 96 -10.89 -10.29 3.56
C ALA A 96 -11.31 -11.52 2.74
N TRP A 97 -10.37 -12.16 2.03
CA TRP A 97 -10.65 -13.35 1.22
C TRP A 97 -11.05 -14.57 2.04
N ARG A 98 -10.53 -14.74 3.28
CA ARG A 98 -10.95 -15.84 4.17
C ARG A 98 -12.40 -15.74 4.64
N LYS A 99 -13.04 -14.58 4.49
CA LYS A 99 -14.43 -14.32 4.91
C LYS A 99 -15.42 -14.34 3.75
N SER A 100 -14.92 -14.42 2.52
CA SER A 100 -15.71 -14.53 1.28
C SER A 100 -15.97 -15.99 0.96
#